data_AF-A0A8S1XDW4-F1
#
_entry.id   AF-A0A8S1XDW4-F1
#
_cell.length_a   1.000
_cell.length_b   1.000
_cell.length_c   1.000
_cell.angle_alpha   90.00
_cell.angle_beta   90.00
_cell.angle_gamma   90.00
#
_symmetry.space_group_name_H-M   'P 1'
#
loop_
_entity.id
_entity.type
_entity.pdbx_description
1 polymer ?
#
loop_
_entity_poly.entity_id
_entity_poly.type
_entity_poly.pdbx_seq_one_letter_code
_entity_poly.pdbx_strand_id
1 'polypeptide(L)'
;MSQQQPKGGKGQQAKPEAKTQAPAKVVKPQETKENVMRKIRIEKLMVHICAGESGDKLTKAAKVLEDLTGQKPVFGKARYTVRSFGIRRNEKISVFCTIRGDQAKDILFRGLRVKEMELKKRNFSDSGNFGFGIQEHIDLGLKYDPYTGIFGMDFYVVLSRPGLRVAQRKSRNARLGTAQRVSKKEAIEWFKQTFEGNVY
;
A
#
# COMPACT_ATOMS: atom_id res chain seq x y z
N MET A 1 8.32 -90.37 37.58
CA MET A 1 8.60 -89.16 38.37
C MET A 1 8.82 -88.04 37.36
N SER A 2 8.16 -86.89 37.28
CA SER A 2 7.16 -86.15 38.06
C SER A 2 6.47 -85.22 37.03
N GLN A 3 5.14 -85.12 36.97
CA GLN A 3 4.35 -83.91 37.30
C GLN A 3 5.02 -82.59 36.83
N GLN A 4 4.44 -81.70 36.00
CA GLN A 4 3.11 -81.08 36.06
C GLN A 4 2.90 -80.20 34.80
N GLN A 5 1.68 -80.14 34.24
CA GLN A 5 1.14 -78.95 33.53
C GLN A 5 0.68 -77.90 34.60
N PRO A 6 0.16 -76.65 34.34
CA PRO A 6 -0.56 -76.20 33.13
C PRO A 6 -0.67 -74.64 32.83
N LYS A 7 -1.43 -74.33 31.75
CA LYS A 7 -2.31 -73.16 31.46
C LYS A 7 -1.79 -71.82 30.89
N GLY A 8 -2.53 -71.37 29.86
CA GLY A 8 -2.84 -69.97 29.52
C GLY A 8 -2.32 -69.56 28.14
N GLY A 9 -3.09 -69.14 27.13
CA GLY A 9 -4.51 -68.79 27.03
C GLY A 9 -4.87 -68.63 25.54
N LYS A 10 -6.17 -68.76 25.25
CA LYS A 10 -6.81 -68.74 23.93
C LYS A 10 -6.68 -67.38 23.23
N GLY A 11 -6.69 -67.39 21.89
CA GLY A 11 -7.20 -66.25 21.13
C GLY A 11 -6.66 -66.11 19.71
N GLN A 12 -7.08 -66.98 18.79
CA GLN A 12 -7.16 -66.60 17.38
C GLN A 12 -8.18 -65.47 17.25
N GLN A 13 -7.80 -64.31 16.74
CA GLN A 13 -8.74 -63.34 16.22
C GLN A 13 -8.35 -62.93 14.81
N ALA A 14 -9.36 -63.06 13.96
CA ALA A 14 -9.37 -62.80 12.54
C ALA A 14 -8.92 -61.37 12.19
N LYS A 15 -8.35 -61.23 10.99
CA LYS A 15 -8.25 -59.95 10.28
C LYS A 15 -9.65 -59.31 10.16
N PRO A 16 -9.74 -57.97 10.25
CA PRO A 16 -10.68 -57.25 9.43
C PRO A 16 -9.96 -56.31 8.47
N GLU A 17 -10.55 -56.24 7.29
CA GLU A 17 -10.13 -55.51 6.11
C GLU A 17 -10.23 -53.98 6.29
N ALA A 18 -9.43 -53.30 5.46
CA ALA A 18 -9.65 -51.97 4.90
C ALA A 18 -10.42 -50.92 5.72
N LYS A 19 -9.68 -49.93 6.22
CA LYS A 19 -10.12 -48.53 6.07
C LYS A 19 -9.06 -47.75 5.31
N THR A 20 -9.13 -47.90 3.99
CA THR A 20 -8.59 -46.95 3.02
C THR A 20 -8.99 -45.56 3.49
N GLN A 21 -8.01 -44.75 3.89
CA GLN A 21 -8.24 -43.36 4.22
C GLN A 21 -8.85 -42.71 2.98
N ALA A 22 -10.10 -42.29 3.10
CA ALA A 22 -10.81 -41.58 2.04
C ALA A 22 -9.92 -40.41 1.60
N PRO A 23 -9.63 -40.24 0.29
CA PRO A 23 -8.90 -39.07 -0.15
C PRO A 23 -9.72 -37.85 0.24
N ALA A 24 -9.12 -36.99 1.06
CA ALA A 24 -9.68 -35.69 1.40
C ALA A 24 -10.14 -35.06 0.09
N LYS A 25 -11.45 -34.79 -0.02
CA LYS A 25 -12.05 -34.16 -1.20
C LYS A 25 -11.27 -32.89 -1.48
N VAL A 26 -10.40 -32.94 -2.48
CA VAL A 26 -9.81 -31.74 -3.08
C VAL A 26 -11.00 -31.01 -3.68
N VAL A 27 -11.52 -30.04 -2.92
CA VAL A 27 -12.52 -29.11 -3.40
C VAL A 27 -11.83 -28.37 -4.53
N LYS A 28 -12.12 -28.78 -5.77
CA LYS A 28 -11.73 -28.06 -6.98
C LYS A 28 -12.02 -26.58 -6.72
N PRO A 29 -11.04 -25.66 -6.90
CA PRO A 29 -11.34 -24.24 -6.82
C PRO A 29 -12.41 -23.99 -7.87
N GLN A 30 -13.65 -23.78 -7.42
CA GLN A 30 -14.70 -23.32 -8.31
C GLN A 30 -14.16 -22.04 -8.95
N GLU A 31 -14.22 -21.94 -10.28
CA GLU A 31 -13.87 -20.74 -11.02
C GLU A 31 -14.65 -19.58 -10.41
N THR A 32 -14.01 -18.86 -9.50
CA THR A 32 -14.62 -17.74 -8.81
C THR A 32 -14.78 -16.65 -9.86
N LYS A 33 -16.00 -16.51 -10.40
CA LYS A 33 -16.39 -15.33 -11.16
C LYS A 33 -15.87 -14.11 -10.39
N GLU A 34 -14.99 -13.37 -11.04
CA GLU A 34 -14.30 -12.27 -10.38
C GLU A 34 -15.33 -11.21 -10.02
N ASN A 35 -15.58 -11.05 -8.72
CA ASN A 35 -16.60 -10.12 -8.26
C ASN A 35 -16.14 -8.69 -8.59
N VAL A 36 -16.98 -7.94 -9.31
CA VAL A 36 -16.74 -6.54 -9.70
C VAL A 36 -16.30 -5.67 -8.52
N MET A 37 -16.80 -5.98 -7.31
CA MET A 37 -16.46 -5.28 -6.06
C MET A 37 -15.03 -5.55 -5.54
N ARG A 38 -14.24 -6.37 -6.24
CA ARG A 38 -12.81 -6.60 -5.94
C ARG A 38 -11.86 -5.78 -6.82
N LYS A 39 -12.40 -4.99 -7.77
CA LYS A 39 -11.60 -4.08 -8.61
C LYS A 39 -10.79 -3.13 -7.74
N ILE A 40 -9.49 -3.07 -7.98
CA ILE A 40 -8.57 -2.17 -7.29
C ILE A 40 -8.71 -0.78 -7.91
N ARG A 41 -8.72 0.25 -7.06
CA ARG A 41 -8.76 1.66 -7.46
C ARG A 41 -7.79 2.47 -6.63
N ILE A 42 -7.42 3.62 -7.17
CA ILE A 42 -6.68 4.65 -6.41
C ILE A 42 -7.66 5.32 -5.46
N GLU A 43 -7.39 5.23 -4.16
CA GLU A 43 -8.22 5.88 -3.13
C GLU A 43 -7.81 7.34 -2.94
N LYS A 44 -6.49 7.58 -2.88
CA LYS A 44 -5.89 8.90 -2.76
C LYS A 44 -4.44 8.87 -3.21
N LEU A 45 -3.99 10.00 -3.74
CA LEU A 45 -2.60 10.34 -3.92
C LEU A 45 -2.21 11.37 -2.85
N MET A 46 -1.15 11.11 -2.11
CA MET A 46 -0.56 12.07 -1.20
C MET A 46 0.74 12.56 -1.81
N VAL A 47 0.86 13.88 -1.92
CA VAL A 47 2.06 14.55 -2.40
C VAL A 47 2.63 15.34 -1.22
N HIS A 48 3.87 15.06 -0.86
CA HIS A 48 4.53 15.60 0.32
C HIS A 48 5.85 16.26 -0.06
N ILE A 49 6.10 17.43 0.53
CA ILE A 49 7.38 18.14 0.43
C ILE A 49 7.87 18.39 1.85
N CYS A 50 9.06 17.88 2.17
CA CYS A 50 9.76 18.20 3.40
C CYS A 50 10.82 19.27 3.11
N ALA A 51 10.63 20.49 3.62
CA ALA A 51 11.63 21.55 3.45
C ALA A 51 12.75 21.46 4.50
N GLY A 52 12.47 20.86 5.67
CA GLY A 52 13.42 20.74 6.77
C GLY A 52 13.56 22.00 7.63
N GLU A 53 12.99 23.12 7.20
CA GLU A 53 13.07 24.42 7.84
C GLU A 53 11.72 25.15 7.78
N SER A 54 11.53 26.10 8.70
CA SER A 54 10.44 27.06 8.62
C SER A 54 10.83 28.29 7.80
N GLY A 55 9.84 29.13 7.47
CA GLY A 55 10.06 30.38 6.75
C GLY A 55 9.74 30.30 5.26
N ASP A 56 10.51 31.03 4.44
CA ASP A 56 10.18 31.33 3.05
C ASP A 56 10.26 30.11 2.12
N LYS A 57 11.18 29.19 2.38
CA LYS A 57 11.29 27.95 1.59
C LYS A 57 10.00 27.11 1.71
N LEU A 58 9.40 27.11 2.89
CA LEU A 58 8.16 26.38 3.15
C LEU A 58 6.95 27.04 2.46
N THR A 59 6.89 28.37 2.43
CA THR A 59 5.82 29.10 1.74
C THR A 59 5.94 28.95 0.23
N LYS A 60 7.16 28.92 -0.32
CA LYS A 60 7.43 28.61 -1.73
C LYS A 60 7.01 27.18 -2.09
N ALA A 61 7.39 26.19 -1.28
CA ALA A 61 6.95 24.81 -1.48
C ALA A 61 5.41 24.66 -1.42
N ALA A 62 4.73 25.46 -0.58
CA ALA A 62 3.28 25.50 -0.56
C ALA A 62 2.68 26.02 -1.87
N LYS A 63 3.25 27.07 -2.46
CA LYS A 63 2.83 27.59 -3.77
C LYS A 63 3.00 26.55 -4.87
N VAL A 64 4.14 25.86 -4.93
CA VAL A 64 4.37 24.78 -5.91
C VAL A 64 3.32 23.68 -5.80
N LEU A 65 2.98 23.27 -4.58
CA LEU A 65 1.93 22.27 -4.36
C LEU A 65 0.55 22.79 -4.74
N GLU A 66 0.26 24.06 -4.49
CA GLU A 66 -1.00 24.68 -4.89
C GLU A 66 -1.12 24.75 -6.42
N ASP A 67 -0.06 25.15 -7.12
CA ASP A 67 -0.01 25.20 -8.58
C ASP A 67 -0.12 23.81 -9.22
N LEU A 68 0.52 22.79 -8.62
CA LEU A 68 0.44 21.41 -9.12
C LEU A 68 -0.95 20.80 -8.91
N THR A 69 -1.57 21.04 -7.76
CA THR A 69 -2.76 20.29 -7.31
C THR A 69 -4.06 21.07 -7.44
N GLY A 70 -3.99 22.40 -7.58
CA GLY A 70 -5.14 23.30 -7.53
C GLY A 70 -5.85 23.36 -6.17
N GLN A 71 -5.22 22.82 -5.12
CA GLN A 71 -5.81 22.71 -3.79
C GLN A 71 -4.92 23.40 -2.75
N LYS A 72 -5.56 24.02 -1.75
CA LYS A 72 -4.86 24.63 -0.64
C LYS A 72 -4.10 23.57 0.17
N PRO A 73 -2.76 23.65 0.27
CA PRO A 73 -1.99 22.62 0.92
C PRO A 73 -2.01 22.75 2.45
N VAL A 74 -1.69 21.65 3.14
CA VAL A 74 -1.68 21.55 4.61
C VAL A 74 -0.24 21.55 5.13
N PHE A 75 0.01 22.36 6.16
CA PHE A 75 1.32 22.43 6.82
C PHE A 75 1.45 21.36 7.91
N GLY A 76 2.52 20.56 7.81
CA GLY A 76 2.95 19.62 8.83
C GLY A 76 3.86 20.28 9.86
N LYS A 77 3.66 19.93 11.14
CA LYS A 77 4.44 20.43 12.27
C LYS A 77 5.45 19.40 12.76
N ALA A 78 6.57 19.87 13.29
CA ALA A 78 7.53 19.05 14.01
C ALA A 78 6.91 18.45 15.26
N ARG A 79 7.06 17.14 15.43
CA ARG A 79 6.67 16.47 16.67
C ARG A 79 7.70 16.65 17.79
N TYR A 80 8.99 16.73 17.43
CA TYR A 80 10.12 16.75 18.36
C TYR A 80 11.12 17.85 17.97
N THR A 81 11.91 18.29 18.95
CA THR A 81 13.07 19.17 18.73
C THR A 81 14.28 18.30 18.46
N VAL A 82 14.99 18.54 17.35
CA VAL A 82 16.19 17.81 16.98
C VAL A 82 17.26 18.79 16.52
N ARG A 83 18.32 18.96 17.31
CA ARG A 83 19.34 20.00 17.08
C ARG A 83 20.16 19.76 15.82
N SER A 84 20.45 18.50 15.46
CA SER A 84 21.19 18.15 14.25
C SER A 84 20.49 18.58 12.97
N PHE A 85 19.16 18.63 12.98
CA PHE A 85 18.35 19.09 11.85
C PHE A 85 17.89 20.55 12.00
N GLY A 86 18.30 21.25 13.06
CA GLY A 86 17.88 22.65 13.29
C GLY A 86 16.40 22.83 13.63
N ILE A 87 15.67 21.75 13.94
CA ILE A 87 14.21 21.76 14.07
C ILE A 87 13.77 21.94 15.53
N ARG A 88 12.76 22.79 15.77
CA ARG A 88 12.09 22.94 17.08
C ARG A 88 10.70 22.31 17.08
N ARG A 89 10.26 21.85 18.25
CA ARG A 89 8.91 21.26 18.44
C ARG A 89 7.81 22.24 18.03
N ASN A 90 6.77 21.71 17.37
CA ASN A 90 5.61 22.43 16.83
C ASN A 90 5.90 23.45 15.72
N GLU A 91 7.14 23.54 15.26
CA GLU A 91 7.53 24.34 14.10
C GLU A 91 6.98 23.74 12.81
N LYS A 92 6.60 24.56 11.82
CA LYS A 92 6.14 24.07 10.52
C LYS A 92 7.35 23.68 9.67
N ILE A 93 7.35 22.48 9.10
CA ILE A 93 8.54 21.90 8.43
C ILE A 93 8.22 21.32 7.05
N SER A 94 7.01 20.82 6.89
CA SER A 94 6.59 20.16 5.67
C SER A 94 5.27 20.70 5.18
N VAL A 95 5.01 20.49 3.90
CA VAL A 95 3.73 20.79 3.27
C VAL A 95 3.28 19.54 2.54
N PHE A 96 1.98 19.24 2.62
CA PHE A 96 1.42 18.11 1.89
C PHE A 96 0.02 18.41 1.39
N CYS A 97 -0.33 17.73 0.30
CA CYS A 97 -1.66 17.78 -0.29
C CYS A 97 -2.17 16.35 -0.51
N THR A 98 -3.48 16.15 -0.31
CA THR A 98 -4.14 14.86 -0.55
C THR A 98 -5.15 15.00 -1.66
N ILE A 99 -4.85 14.38 -2.79
CA ILE A 99 -5.62 14.48 -4.02
C ILE A 99 -6.40 13.18 -4.21
N ARG A 100 -7.60 13.27 -4.77
CA ARG A 100 -8.46 12.11 -5.06
C ARG A 100 -9.12 12.29 -6.42
N GLY A 101 -9.73 11.23 -6.93
CA GLY A 101 -10.46 11.26 -8.19
C GLY A 101 -9.52 11.35 -9.39
N ASP A 102 -9.97 12.03 -10.44
CA ASP A 102 -9.27 12.06 -11.73
C ASP A 102 -8.00 12.93 -11.69
N GLN A 103 -8.01 14.04 -10.95
CA GLN A 103 -6.80 14.84 -10.69
C GLN A 103 -5.65 13.99 -10.12
N ALA A 104 -5.96 13.03 -9.24
CA ALA A 104 -4.94 12.14 -8.68
C ALA A 104 -4.35 11.19 -9.73
N LYS A 105 -5.17 10.75 -10.71
CA LYS A 105 -4.70 9.89 -11.81
C LYS A 105 -3.78 10.66 -12.74
N ASP A 106 -4.16 11.89 -13.09
CA ASP A 106 -3.39 12.72 -14.01
C ASP A 106 -2.02 13.08 -13.43
N ILE A 107 -1.97 13.52 -12.18
CA ILE A 107 -0.72 13.87 -11.52
C ILE A 107 0.14 12.62 -11.27
N LEU A 108 -0.48 11.49 -10.91
CA LEU A 108 0.25 10.22 -10.79
C LEU A 108 0.86 9.81 -12.13
N PHE A 109 0.13 9.93 -13.23
CA PHE A 109 0.63 9.62 -14.56
C PHE A 109 1.81 10.52 -14.94
N ARG A 110 1.72 11.84 -14.68
CA ARG A 110 2.85 12.76 -14.84
C ARG A 110 4.06 12.32 -14.02
N GLY A 111 3.86 11.98 -12.75
CA GLY A 111 4.95 11.56 -11.86
C GLY A 111 5.58 10.23 -12.25
N LEU A 112 4.79 9.26 -12.70
CA LEU A 112 5.30 7.97 -13.18
C LEU A 112 6.07 8.11 -14.49
N ARG A 113 5.67 9.04 -15.36
CA ARG A 113 6.41 9.35 -16.60
C ARG A 113 7.81 9.87 -16.31
N VAL A 114 7.99 10.68 -15.27
CA VAL A 114 9.33 11.14 -14.80
C VAL A 114 10.20 9.97 -14.32
N LYS A 115 9.58 8.88 -13.87
CA LYS A 115 10.25 7.63 -13.48
C LYS A 115 10.28 6.58 -14.58
N GLU A 116 9.99 6.96 -15.82
CA GLU A 116 9.99 6.06 -16.98
C GLU A 116 9.06 4.84 -16.79
N MET A 117 8.02 4.99 -15.96
CA MET A 117 7.10 3.92 -15.57
C MET A 117 7.76 2.74 -14.84
N GLU A 118 8.97 2.95 -14.30
CA GLU A 118 9.74 1.93 -13.59
C GLU A 118 9.70 2.13 -12.07
N LEU A 119 9.40 1.07 -11.33
CA LEU A 119 9.45 1.07 -9.87
C LEU A 119 10.20 -0.15 -9.34
N LYS A 120 10.78 -0.03 -8.15
CA LYS A 120 11.42 -1.18 -7.49
C LYS A 120 10.40 -1.89 -6.60
N LYS A 121 10.54 -3.20 -6.39
CA LYS A 121 9.69 -4.01 -5.51
C LYS A 121 9.69 -3.51 -4.06
N ARG A 122 10.75 -2.81 -3.63
CA ARG A 122 10.83 -2.16 -2.31
C ARG A 122 9.88 -0.96 -2.15
N ASN A 123 9.46 -0.33 -3.25
CA ASN A 123 8.54 0.81 -3.23
C ASN A 123 7.11 0.40 -2.87
N PHE A 124 6.80 -0.89 -2.97
CA PHE A 124 5.50 -1.45 -2.59
C PHE A 124 5.51 -1.93 -1.14
N SER A 125 4.55 -1.43 -0.37
CA SER A 125 4.30 -1.83 1.02
C SER A 125 3.51 -3.14 1.10
N ASP A 126 3.58 -3.79 2.26
CA ASP A 126 2.80 -5.02 2.51
C ASP A 126 1.29 -4.77 2.52
N SER A 127 0.87 -3.53 2.78
CA SER A 127 -0.52 -3.09 2.70
C SER A 127 -1.02 -2.86 1.26
N GLY A 128 -0.21 -3.15 0.23
CA GLY A 128 -0.59 -2.96 -1.17
C GLY A 128 -0.57 -1.51 -1.65
N ASN A 129 0.00 -0.59 -0.86
CA ASN A 129 0.23 0.81 -1.26
C ASN A 129 1.65 0.96 -1.79
N PHE A 130 1.89 1.99 -2.61
CA PHE A 130 3.24 2.24 -3.14
C PHE A 130 3.56 3.73 -3.16
N GLY A 131 4.85 4.06 -3.22
CA GLY A 131 5.29 5.44 -3.34
C GLY A 131 6.66 5.56 -3.97
N PHE A 132 6.97 6.74 -4.48
CA PHE A 132 8.23 7.08 -5.12
C PHE A 132 8.53 8.57 -4.92
N GLY A 133 9.82 8.92 -4.97
CA GLY A 133 10.28 10.30 -4.84
C GLY A 133 10.72 10.85 -6.21
N ILE A 134 10.37 12.11 -6.46
CA ILE A 134 10.85 12.91 -7.59
C ILE A 134 11.77 13.99 -7.03
N GLN A 135 12.91 14.22 -7.68
CA GLN A 135 13.89 15.20 -7.22
C GLN A 135 13.57 16.62 -7.72
N GLU A 136 12.98 16.74 -8.91
CA GLU A 136 12.67 18.02 -9.55
C GLU A 136 11.20 18.06 -9.96
N HIS A 137 10.45 19.04 -9.43
CA HIS A 137 9.05 19.22 -9.81
C HIS A 137 8.86 19.84 -11.21
N ILE A 138 9.91 20.34 -11.84
CA ILE A 138 9.86 20.91 -13.20
C ILE A 138 9.48 19.81 -14.21
N ASP A 139 9.99 18.60 -13.99
CA ASP A 139 9.70 17.42 -14.82
C ASP A 139 8.20 17.03 -14.82
N LEU A 140 7.42 17.54 -13.85
CA LEU A 140 5.96 17.36 -13.79
C LEU A 140 5.20 18.31 -14.74
N GLY A 141 5.91 19.18 -15.47
CA GLY A 141 5.34 20.13 -16.43
C GLY A 141 5.03 21.51 -15.84
N LEU A 142 5.60 21.86 -14.69
CA LEU A 142 5.48 23.19 -14.10
C LEU A 142 6.51 24.15 -14.70
N LYS A 143 6.11 25.40 -14.94
CA LYS A 143 7.03 26.43 -15.42
C LYS A 143 8.06 26.74 -14.33
N TYR A 144 9.33 26.81 -14.72
CA TYR A 144 10.39 27.23 -13.81
C TYR A 144 10.21 28.70 -13.40
N ASP A 145 10.25 28.92 -12.09
CA ASP A 145 10.33 30.24 -11.48
C ASP A 145 11.61 30.33 -10.61
N PRO A 146 12.56 31.21 -10.96
CA PRO A 146 13.78 31.43 -10.19
C PRO A 146 13.52 31.81 -8.72
N TYR A 147 12.39 32.47 -8.44
CA TYR A 147 12.06 32.86 -7.07
C TYR A 147 11.67 31.67 -6.21
N THR A 148 11.00 30.68 -6.81
CA THR A 148 10.47 29.51 -6.12
C THR A 148 11.56 28.46 -5.89
N GLY A 149 12.47 28.28 -6.85
CA GLY A 149 13.56 27.29 -6.77
C GLY A 149 13.09 25.87 -7.10
N ILE A 150 13.99 24.89 -7.05
CA ILE A 150 13.71 23.48 -7.36
C ILE A 150 13.43 22.72 -6.06
N PHE A 151 12.36 21.93 -6.07
CA PHE A 151 11.93 21.11 -4.94
C PHE A 151 11.75 19.66 -5.34
N GLY A 152 12.24 18.76 -4.47
CA GLY A 152 11.89 17.36 -4.48
C GLY A 152 10.55 17.11 -3.80
N MET A 153 9.86 16.06 -4.24
CA MET A 153 8.50 15.73 -3.84
C MET A 153 8.36 14.22 -3.68
N ASP A 154 7.69 13.80 -2.61
CA ASP A 154 7.35 12.41 -2.35
C ASP A 154 5.91 12.14 -2.75
N PHE A 155 5.72 11.13 -3.59
CA PHE A 155 4.43 10.62 -4.04
C PHE A 155 4.11 9.34 -3.29
N TYR A 156 2.93 9.30 -2.66
CA TYR A 156 2.44 8.11 -1.99
C TYR A 156 1.01 7.80 -2.41
N VAL A 157 0.82 6.65 -3.05
CA VAL A 157 -0.44 6.20 -3.61
C VAL A 157 -1.06 5.16 -2.68
N VAL A 158 -2.30 5.41 -2.28
CA VAL A 158 -3.09 4.44 -1.52
C VAL A 158 -4.04 3.74 -2.46
N LEU A 159 -3.91 2.41 -2.53
CA LEU A 159 -4.81 1.55 -3.28
C LEU A 159 -5.88 0.98 -2.35
N SER A 160 -7.11 0.89 -2.85
CA SER A 160 -8.22 0.31 -2.12
C SER A 160 -9.10 -0.52 -3.02
N ARG A 161 -9.83 -1.46 -2.41
CA ARG A 161 -11.01 -2.07 -3.01
C ARG A 161 -12.27 -1.35 -2.49
N PRO A 162 -13.38 -1.40 -3.21
CA PRO A 162 -14.70 -1.01 -2.68
C PRO A 162 -14.94 -1.62 -1.28
N GLY A 163 -15.59 -0.87 -0.38
CA GLY A 163 -15.86 -1.35 0.98
C GLY A 163 -14.87 -0.87 2.06
N LEU A 164 -13.80 -0.14 1.70
CA LEU A 164 -12.92 0.52 2.67
C LEU A 164 -13.69 1.42 3.66
N ARG A 165 -14.84 1.97 3.22
CA ARG A 165 -15.76 2.78 4.03
C ARG A 165 -16.17 2.11 5.34
N VAL A 166 -16.25 0.77 5.40
CA VAL A 166 -16.64 0.03 6.62
C VAL A 166 -15.69 0.31 7.78
N ALA A 167 -14.39 0.51 7.48
CA ALA A 167 -13.37 0.82 8.49
C ALA A 167 -13.29 2.33 8.83
N GLN A 168 -13.83 3.20 7.98
CA GLN A 168 -13.69 4.66 8.10
C GLN A 168 -14.94 5.38 8.61
N ARG A 169 -16.13 4.75 8.51
CA ARG A 169 -17.38 5.36 8.95
C ARG A 169 -17.45 5.48 10.48
N LYS A 170 -18.15 6.49 10.99
CA LYS A 170 -18.35 6.70 12.44
C LYS A 170 -19.30 5.67 13.06
N SER A 171 -20.46 5.46 12.42
CA SER A 171 -21.48 4.53 12.90
C SER A 171 -21.22 3.11 12.39
N ARG A 172 -21.34 2.11 13.28
CA ARG A 172 -21.16 0.68 12.98
C ARG A 172 -19.86 0.39 12.24
N ASN A 173 -18.75 0.95 12.71
CA ASN A 173 -17.44 0.65 12.14
C ASN A 173 -17.06 -0.81 12.40
N ALA A 174 -16.30 -1.40 11.48
CA ALA A 174 -15.77 -2.74 11.64
C ALA A 174 -14.42 -2.87 10.92
N ARG A 175 -13.64 -3.87 11.28
CA ARG A 175 -12.36 -4.16 10.62
C ARG A 175 -12.61 -4.73 9.23
N LEU A 176 -11.78 -4.30 8.27
CA LEU A 176 -11.81 -4.86 6.92
C LEU A 176 -11.29 -6.30 6.93
N GLY A 177 -12.06 -7.22 6.37
CA GLY A 177 -11.69 -8.62 6.21
C GLY A 177 -10.40 -8.78 5.40
N THR A 178 -9.62 -9.82 5.70
CA THR A 178 -8.31 -10.07 5.08
C THR A 178 -8.40 -10.17 3.56
N ALA A 179 -9.41 -10.88 3.06
CA ALA A 179 -9.66 -11.02 1.62
C ALA A 179 -9.96 -9.67 0.92
N GLN A 180 -10.50 -8.67 1.63
CA GLN A 180 -10.83 -7.38 1.02
C GLN A 180 -9.66 -6.40 1.02
N ARG A 181 -8.57 -6.72 1.73
CA ARG A 181 -7.32 -5.94 1.68
C ARG A 181 -6.61 -6.20 0.35
N VAL A 182 -5.81 -5.23 -0.07
CA VAL A 182 -4.92 -5.37 -1.23
C VAL A 182 -3.58 -5.88 -0.71
N SER A 183 -3.08 -6.96 -1.30
CA SER A 183 -1.75 -7.48 -1.01
C SER A 183 -0.68 -6.80 -1.87
N LYS A 184 0.58 -6.86 -1.42
CA LYS A 184 1.73 -6.36 -2.19
C LYS A 184 1.82 -6.94 -3.61
N LYS A 185 1.54 -8.24 -3.77
CA LYS A 185 1.58 -8.90 -5.08
C LYS A 185 0.49 -8.38 -6.02
N GLU A 186 -0.73 -8.26 -5.51
CA GLU A 186 -1.85 -7.70 -6.27
C GLU A 186 -1.61 -6.24 -6.67
N ALA A 187 -0.95 -5.45 -5.81
CA ALA A 187 -0.62 -4.06 -6.12
C ALA A 187 0.43 -3.93 -7.23
N ILE A 188 1.44 -4.80 -7.25
CA ILE A 188 2.45 -4.87 -8.32
C ILE A 188 1.80 -5.25 -9.65
N GLU A 189 0.95 -6.27 -9.62
CA GLU A 189 0.22 -6.72 -10.81
C GLU A 189 -0.71 -5.63 -11.34
N TRP A 190 -1.45 -4.97 -10.45
CA TRP A 190 -2.30 -3.84 -10.80
C TRP A 190 -1.51 -2.70 -11.44
N PHE A 191 -0.32 -2.39 -10.93
CA PHE A 191 0.56 -1.36 -11.49
C PHE A 191 1.00 -1.71 -12.90
N LYS A 192 1.46 -2.95 -13.13
CA LYS A 192 1.86 -3.45 -14.45
C LYS A 192 0.70 -3.39 -15.46
N GLN A 193 -0.50 -3.81 -15.04
CA GLN A 193 -1.67 -3.83 -15.93
C GLN A 193 -2.22 -2.43 -16.23
N THR A 194 -2.19 -1.51 -15.26
CA THR A 194 -2.83 -0.19 -15.42
C THR A 194 -1.93 0.81 -16.13
N PHE A 195 -0.63 0.72 -15.88
CA PHE A 195 0.36 1.70 -16.32
C PHE A 195 1.38 1.13 -17.31
N GLU A 196 1.30 -0.17 -17.64
CA GLU A 196 2.27 -0.87 -18.50
C GLU A 196 3.72 -0.72 -18.00
N GLY A 197 3.88 -0.50 -16.69
CA GLY A 197 5.15 -0.17 -16.06
C GLY A 197 5.94 -1.40 -15.61
N ASN A 198 7.27 -1.27 -15.56
CA ASN A 198 8.16 -2.33 -15.12
C ASN A 198 8.39 -2.28 -13.61
N VAL A 199 8.48 -3.47 -12.99
CA VAL A 199 8.80 -3.59 -11.57
C VAL A 199 9.95 -4.57 -11.34
N TYR A 200 11.04 -4.07 -10.74
CA TYR A 200 12.28 -4.81 -10.46
C TYR A 200 12.44 -5.14 -8.97
#